data_AF-W7LGM6-F1
#
_entry.id   AF-W7LGM6-F1
#
_cell.length_a   1.000
_cell.length_b   1.000
_cell.length_c   1.000
_cell.angle_alpha   90.00
_cell.angle_beta   90.00
_cell.angle_gamma   90.00
#
_symmetry.space_group_name_H-M   'P 1'
#
loop_
_entity.id
_entity.type
_entity.pdbx_description
1 polymer ?
#
loop_
_entity_poly.entity_id
_entity_poly.type
_entity_poly.pdbx_seq_one_letter_code
_entity_poly.pdbx_strand_id
1 'polypeptide(L)'
;MVLPDITLATSWSCKYSNPTPISFPVRYGLGQLITSTIFIVVRVNFDAGCAIVELYDPRFGTQFRECYDENIPYCDTAKAAYHAFMQRRAMEPFLQELDDERSTPGVIPRTASDIRDEPDGVARFEAALWRNADKAFKTETEAYTRMQDLQGVLIPKLYATVRVVTAKENKQEDEYLDIHGILLEPIAGCSLNDLIAATCAPTTKEEWFSIARSAVDSTHEINKRGIVLDDSTPRNVVIDQTTHQAFIVDFSECFFRDTMSDRWAKEAEGWNAEAEYCEGLERMITLGDRAPYGATGPQEVWMESGCHLS
;
A
#
# COMPACT_ATOMS: atom_id res chain seq x y z
N MET A 1 -17.23 -11.97 -6.38
CA MET A 1 -16.77 -11.77 -5.00
C MET A 1 -17.85 -10.99 -4.26
N VAL A 2 -18.51 -11.59 -3.28
CA VAL A 2 -19.45 -10.87 -2.41
C VAL A 2 -18.63 -10.42 -1.21
N LEU A 3 -18.33 -9.12 -1.13
CA LEU A 3 -17.69 -8.56 0.08
C LEU A 3 -18.67 -8.76 1.25
N PRO A 4 -18.19 -9.15 2.44
CA PRO A 4 -19.05 -9.24 3.62
C PRO A 4 -19.73 -7.89 3.89
N ASP A 5 -20.88 -7.88 4.57
CA ASP A 5 -21.52 -6.66 5.05
C ASP A 5 -20.50 -5.87 5.90
N ILE A 6 -19.88 -4.86 5.29
CA ILE A 6 -18.84 -4.03 5.92
C ILE A 6 -19.49 -3.13 6.95
N THR A 7 -19.67 -3.61 8.18
CA THR A 7 -20.00 -2.70 9.27
C THR A 7 -18.77 -1.83 9.54
N LEU A 8 -18.73 -0.63 8.94
CA LEU A 8 -17.72 0.38 9.21
C LEU A 8 -17.93 0.90 10.63
N ALA A 9 -17.29 0.27 11.61
CA ALA A 9 -17.09 0.90 12.90
C ALA A 9 -16.04 2.02 12.71
N THR A 10 -16.51 3.23 12.46
CA THR A 10 -15.63 4.41 12.44
C THR A 10 -15.27 4.77 13.87
N SER A 11 -14.07 4.39 14.31
CA SER A 11 -13.53 4.93 15.56
C SER A 11 -12.85 6.26 15.26
N TRP A 12 -13.56 7.35 15.49
CA TRP A 12 -12.98 8.69 15.44
C TRP A 12 -12.09 8.90 16.68
N SER A 13 -10.77 8.83 16.53
CA SER A 13 -9.84 9.26 17.57
C SER A 13 -9.38 10.69 17.31
N CYS A 14 -10.20 11.67 17.71
CA CYS A 14 -9.71 13.05 17.79
C CYS A 14 -8.77 13.13 19.01
N LYS A 15 -7.48 13.45 18.78
CA LYS A 15 -6.48 13.62 19.85
C LYS A 15 -6.79 14.77 20.84
N TYR A 16 -7.88 15.49 20.63
CA TYR A 16 -8.36 16.54 21.53
C TYR A 16 -9.74 16.15 22.08
N SER A 17 -9.76 15.72 23.35
CA SER A 17 -10.90 15.34 24.20
C SER A 17 -11.40 13.87 24.11
N ASN A 18 -11.47 13.23 25.30
CA ASN A 18 -11.92 11.88 25.65
C ASN A 18 -12.40 10.94 24.50
N PRO A 19 -11.78 9.75 24.31
CA PRO A 19 -12.15 8.82 23.26
C PRO A 19 -13.43 8.09 23.66
N THR A 20 -14.58 8.63 23.27
CA THR A 20 -15.80 7.83 23.18
C THR A 20 -15.94 7.43 21.72
N PRO A 21 -15.80 6.15 21.34
CA PRO A 21 -16.02 5.74 19.95
C PRO A 21 -17.48 6.04 19.60
N ILE A 22 -17.69 7.00 18.71
CA ILE A 22 -19.02 7.35 18.24
C ILE A 22 -19.29 6.52 16.99
N SER A 23 -20.16 5.52 17.10
CA SER A 23 -20.64 4.74 15.97
C SER A 23 -21.91 5.39 15.40
N PHE A 24 -21.84 5.86 14.16
CA PHE A 24 -23.03 6.26 13.41
C PHE A 24 -23.27 5.26 12.27
N PRO A 25 -24.52 4.78 12.08
CA PRO A 25 -24.86 4.00 10.91
C PRO A 25 -24.82 4.91 9.68
N VAL A 26 -23.72 4.86 8.92
CA VAL A 26 -23.62 5.54 7.63
C VAL A 26 -24.17 4.60 6.57
N ARG A 27 -25.14 5.05 5.77
CA ARG A 27 -25.54 4.32 4.56
C ARG A 27 -24.44 4.50 3.52
N TYR A 28 -23.88 3.40 3.05
CA TYR A 28 -22.87 3.40 2.01
C TYR A 28 -23.25 2.41 0.92
N GLY A 29 -22.88 2.74 -0.32
CA GLY A 29 -22.92 1.81 -1.45
C GLY A 29 -21.49 1.45 -1.86
N LEU A 30 -21.24 0.16 -2.12
CA LEU A 30 -20.03 -0.27 -2.81
C LEU A 30 -20.07 0.28 -4.24
N GLY A 31 -19.20 1.24 -4.53
CA GLY A 31 -19.15 1.90 -5.84
C GLY A 31 -18.35 1.07 -6.84
N GLN A 32 -17.07 0.83 -6.56
CA GLN A 32 -16.16 0.16 -7.48
C GLN A 32 -14.99 -0.49 -6.72
N LEU A 33 -14.67 -1.75 -7.08
CA LEU A 33 -13.40 -2.39 -6.70
C LEU A 33 -12.30 -1.82 -7.59
N ILE A 34 -11.27 -1.22 -6.98
CA ILE A 34 -10.12 -0.64 -7.69
C ILE A 34 -9.03 -1.70 -7.84
N THR A 35 -8.61 -2.31 -6.73
CA THR A 35 -7.61 -3.39 -6.74
C THR A 35 -7.78 -4.33 -5.56
N SER A 36 -7.21 -5.53 -5.67
CA SER A 36 -7.06 -6.52 -4.59
C SER A 36 -5.67 -7.16 -4.61
N THR A 37 -4.66 -6.46 -5.17
CA THR A 37 -3.33 -7.02 -5.38
C THR A 37 -2.67 -7.40 -4.06
N ILE A 38 -2.67 -6.48 -3.09
CA ILE A 38 -2.07 -6.66 -1.77
C ILE A 38 -3.17 -6.56 -0.70
N PHE A 39 -4.02 -5.55 -0.80
CA PHE A 39 -5.22 -5.34 0.01
C PHE A 39 -6.39 -4.87 -0.87
N ILE A 40 -7.59 -4.87 -0.31
CA ILE A 40 -8.80 -4.49 -1.04
C ILE A 40 -8.91 -2.97 -1.07
N VAL A 41 -8.90 -2.37 -2.25
CA VAL A 41 -9.15 -0.93 -2.45
C VAL A 41 -10.50 -0.76 -3.12
N VAL A 42 -11.41 -0.05 -2.44
CA VAL A 42 -12.79 0.13 -2.90
C VAL A 42 -13.18 1.58 -2.79
N ARG A 43 -13.83 2.09 -3.84
CA ARG A 43 -14.55 3.36 -3.77
C ARG A 43 -15.90 3.14 -3.11
N VAL A 44 -16.16 3.85 -2.02
CA VAL A 44 -17.44 3.88 -1.31
C VAL A 44 -18.15 5.21 -1.54
N ASN A 45 -19.45 5.13 -1.77
CA ASN A 45 -20.31 6.31 -1.92
C ASN A 45 -21.16 6.47 -0.66
N PHE A 46 -21.18 7.69 -0.14
CA PHE A 46 -22.00 8.14 0.98
C PHE A 46 -23.00 9.19 0.48
N ASP A 47 -24.06 9.45 1.26
CA ASP A 47 -25.03 10.50 0.91
C ASP A 47 -24.36 11.89 0.77
N ALA A 48 -23.27 12.13 1.50
CA ALA A 48 -22.54 13.39 1.52
C ALA A 48 -21.32 13.46 0.58
N GLY A 49 -20.98 12.38 -0.14
CA GLY A 49 -19.79 12.34 -0.99
C GLY A 49 -19.28 10.94 -1.30
N CYS A 50 -18.01 10.81 -1.63
CA CYS A 50 -17.36 9.52 -1.81
C CYS A 50 -16.02 9.48 -1.09
N ALA A 51 -15.49 8.29 -0.88
CA ALA A 51 -14.16 8.06 -0.33
C ALA A 51 -13.55 6.78 -0.90
N ILE A 52 -12.25 6.61 -0.69
CA ILE A 52 -11.55 5.36 -0.92
C ILE A 52 -11.41 4.63 0.42
N VAL A 53 -11.72 3.34 0.44
CA VAL A 53 -11.48 2.46 1.58
C VAL A 53 -10.46 1.44 1.16
N GLU A 54 -9.40 1.33 1.95
CA GLU A 54 -8.41 0.28 1.82
C GLU A 54 -8.56 -0.66 3.02
N LEU A 55 -8.77 -1.95 2.76
CA LEU A 55 -8.95 -2.98 3.79
C LEU A 55 -7.81 -3.99 3.69
N TYR A 56 -7.01 -4.07 4.74
CA TYR A 56 -5.88 -4.99 4.89
C TYR A 56 -6.40 -6.36 5.31
N ASP A 57 -7.18 -6.98 4.42
CA ASP A 57 -7.76 -8.29 4.62
C ASP A 57 -6.86 -9.37 4.00
N PRO A 58 -6.19 -10.22 4.81
CA PRO A 58 -5.24 -11.22 4.33
C PRO A 58 -5.90 -12.31 3.46
N ARG A 59 -7.23 -12.35 3.39
CA ARG A 59 -7.98 -13.35 2.62
C ARG A 59 -8.05 -13.05 1.12
N PHE A 60 -7.81 -11.79 0.71
CA PHE A 60 -8.10 -11.32 -0.65
C PHE A 60 -6.88 -10.77 -1.42
N GLY A 61 -5.73 -10.56 -0.76
CA GLY A 61 -4.50 -10.09 -1.42
C GLY A 61 -3.91 -11.13 -2.36
N THR A 62 -3.99 -10.94 -3.67
CA THR A 62 -3.54 -11.97 -4.64
C THR A 62 -2.02 -12.16 -4.66
N GLN A 63 -1.23 -11.09 -4.54
CA GLN A 63 0.23 -11.20 -4.43
C GLN A 63 0.66 -11.70 -3.06
N PHE A 64 -0.01 -11.27 -1.98
CA PHE A 64 0.32 -11.76 -0.64
C PHE A 64 0.16 -13.27 -0.49
N ARG A 65 -0.79 -13.85 -1.23
CA ARG A 65 -1.12 -15.29 -1.15
C ARG A 65 -0.38 -16.15 -2.17
N GLU A 66 0.62 -15.59 -2.86
CA GLU A 66 1.47 -16.34 -3.78
C GLU A 66 2.41 -17.27 -3.01
N CYS A 67 2.41 -18.55 -3.39
CA CYS A 67 3.21 -19.60 -2.78
C CYS A 67 3.42 -20.70 -3.82
N TYR A 68 4.67 -21.11 -4.04
CA TYR A 68 5.06 -22.00 -5.17
C TYR A 68 4.62 -21.47 -6.54
N ASP A 69 4.75 -20.15 -6.77
CA ASP A 69 4.31 -19.48 -8.01
C ASP A 69 2.79 -19.64 -8.30
N GLU A 70 2.01 -20.05 -7.29
CA GLU A 70 0.57 -20.21 -7.36
C GLU A 70 -0.12 -19.32 -6.32
N ASN A 71 -1.26 -18.72 -6.69
CA ASN A 71 -2.11 -18.04 -5.72
C ASN A 71 -2.90 -19.07 -4.89
N ILE A 72 -2.69 -19.09 -3.57
CA ILE A 72 -3.40 -20.00 -2.66
C ILE A 72 -4.66 -19.32 -2.12
N PRO A 73 -5.87 -19.69 -2.58
CA PRO A 73 -7.09 -19.03 -2.15
C PRO A 73 -7.40 -19.31 -0.67
N TYR A 74 -8.04 -18.35 -0.01
CA TYR A 74 -8.59 -18.57 1.31
C TYR A 74 -9.78 -19.55 1.24
N CYS A 75 -9.77 -20.59 2.07
CA CYS A 75 -10.78 -21.65 2.07
C CYS A 75 -11.17 -22.07 3.50
N ASP A 76 -12.22 -22.90 3.61
CA ASP A 76 -12.70 -23.37 4.92
C ASP A 76 -11.65 -24.16 5.71
N THR A 77 -10.77 -24.89 5.03
CA THR A 77 -9.64 -25.59 5.66
C THR A 77 -8.67 -24.59 6.29
N ALA A 78 -8.28 -23.53 5.56
CA ALA A 78 -7.41 -22.49 6.06
C ALA A 78 -8.04 -21.74 7.24
N LYS A 79 -9.34 -21.41 7.11
CA LYS A 79 -10.13 -20.84 8.19
C LYS A 79 -10.09 -21.70 9.45
N ALA A 80 -10.40 -23.00 9.34
CA ALA A 80 -10.42 -23.90 10.48
C ALA A 80 -9.04 -24.05 11.13
N ALA A 81 -7.98 -24.19 10.32
CA ALA A 81 -6.60 -24.30 10.79
C ALA A 81 -6.17 -23.04 11.55
N TYR A 82 -6.45 -21.86 11.00
CA TYR A 82 -6.14 -20.58 11.64
C TYR A 82 -6.89 -20.38 12.96
N HIS A 83 -8.19 -20.69 13.01
CA HIS A 83 -8.96 -20.63 14.26
C HIS A 83 -8.42 -21.60 15.33
N ALA A 84 -8.06 -22.83 14.94
CA ALA A 84 -7.45 -23.78 15.87
C ALA A 84 -6.09 -23.27 16.40
N PHE A 85 -5.33 -22.58 15.55
CA PHE A 85 -4.04 -21.98 15.89
C PHE A 85 -4.15 -20.84 16.90
N MET A 86 -5.18 -20.00 16.77
CA MET A 86 -5.50 -18.97 17.76
C MET A 86 -5.99 -19.59 19.08
N GLN A 87 -6.88 -20.59 19.01
CA GLN A 87 -7.44 -21.25 20.21
C GLN A 87 -6.36 -21.89 21.10
N ARG A 88 -5.28 -22.39 20.50
CA ARG A 88 -4.13 -22.94 21.23
C ARG A 88 -3.08 -21.89 21.61
N ARG A 89 -3.34 -20.60 21.41
CA ARG A 89 -2.44 -19.46 21.68
C ARG A 89 -1.08 -19.59 21.00
N ALA A 90 -1.08 -20.06 19.75
CA ALA A 90 0.14 -20.21 18.96
C ALA A 90 0.48 -18.98 18.10
N MET A 91 -0.40 -17.96 18.05
CA MET A 91 -0.18 -16.72 17.29
C MET A 91 1.06 -15.98 17.80
N GLU A 92 1.04 -15.49 19.03
CA GLU A 92 2.12 -14.65 19.57
C GLU A 92 3.50 -15.32 19.52
N PRO A 93 3.67 -16.60 19.93
CA PRO A 93 4.96 -17.27 19.80
C PRO A 93 5.46 -17.34 18.36
N PHE A 94 4.57 -17.57 17.40
CA PHE A 94 4.92 -17.64 15.99
C PHE A 94 5.23 -16.26 15.39
N LEU A 95 4.50 -15.21 15.79
CA LEU A 95 4.81 -13.85 15.38
C LEU A 95 6.19 -13.41 15.89
N GLN A 96 6.51 -13.74 17.14
CA GLN A 96 7.83 -13.49 17.72
C GLN A 96 8.93 -14.25 16.96
N GLU A 97 8.69 -15.52 16.59
CA GLU A 97 9.60 -16.32 15.77
C GLU A 97 9.94 -15.60 14.44
N LEU A 98 8.94 -15.02 13.77
CA LEU A 98 9.13 -14.26 12.53
C LEU A 98 9.82 -12.90 12.73
N ASP A 99 9.65 -12.26 13.89
CA ASP A 99 10.33 -11.01 14.24
C ASP A 99 11.81 -11.26 14.56
N ASP A 100 12.10 -12.34 15.30
CA ASP A 100 13.44 -12.77 15.65
C ASP A 100 14.26 -13.14 14.40
N GLU A 101 13.65 -13.86 13.45
CA GLU A 101 14.29 -14.19 12.16
C GLU A 101 14.71 -12.96 11.37
N ARG A 102 13.84 -11.96 11.27
CA ARG A 102 14.15 -10.71 10.57
C ARG A 102 15.21 -9.88 11.27
N SER A 103 15.29 -9.99 12.60
CA SER A 103 16.21 -9.20 13.41
C SER A 103 17.58 -9.86 13.57
N THR A 104 17.72 -11.15 13.22
CA THR A 104 18.96 -11.91 13.43
C THR A 104 19.93 -11.74 12.24
N PRO A 105 21.13 -11.18 12.44
CA PRO A 105 22.10 -11.03 11.36
C PRO A 105 22.54 -12.37 10.77
N GLY A 106 22.52 -12.47 9.45
CA GLY A 106 22.97 -13.66 8.71
C GLY A 106 21.94 -14.80 8.64
N VAL A 107 20.76 -14.62 9.25
CA VAL A 107 19.62 -15.51 9.03
C VAL A 107 18.89 -15.06 7.76
N ILE A 108 18.59 -16.02 6.88
CA ILE A 108 17.72 -15.80 5.73
C ILE A 108 16.29 -16.07 6.22
N PRO A 109 15.39 -15.06 6.20
CA PRO A 109 14.00 -15.27 6.59
C PRO A 109 13.33 -16.33 5.72
N ARG A 110 12.45 -17.13 6.32
CA ARG A 110 11.68 -18.15 5.60
C ARG A 110 10.76 -17.52 4.56
N THR A 111 10.63 -18.21 3.43
CA THR A 111 9.65 -17.88 2.39
C THR A 111 8.24 -18.34 2.79
N ALA A 112 7.22 -17.86 2.06
CA ALA A 112 5.85 -18.33 2.19
C ALA A 112 5.73 -19.86 2.03
N SER A 113 6.46 -20.44 1.08
CA SER A 113 6.54 -21.88 0.86
C SER A 113 7.19 -22.62 2.04
N ASP A 114 8.31 -22.11 2.56
CA ASP A 114 8.98 -22.73 3.70
C ASP A 114 8.04 -22.80 4.92
N ILE A 115 7.35 -21.69 5.22
CA ILE A 115 6.36 -21.62 6.31
C ILE A 115 5.22 -22.62 6.09
N ARG A 116 4.79 -22.82 4.84
CA ARG A 116 3.67 -23.68 4.52
C ARG A 116 4.01 -25.17 4.57
N ASP A 117 5.25 -25.55 4.33
CA ASP A 117 5.74 -26.94 4.40
C ASP A 117 6.01 -27.43 5.84
N GLU A 118 6.03 -26.53 6.82
CA GLU A 118 6.23 -26.86 8.23
C GLU A 118 5.00 -27.51 8.90
N PRO A 119 5.17 -28.15 10.07
CA PRO A 119 4.05 -28.54 10.91
C PRO A 119 3.13 -27.36 11.21
N ASP A 120 1.82 -27.57 11.07
CA ASP A 120 0.80 -26.51 11.11
C ASP A 120 0.96 -25.43 10.02
N GLY A 121 1.67 -25.73 8.93
CA GLY A 121 2.05 -24.78 7.89
C GLY A 121 0.88 -24.02 7.25
N VAL A 122 -0.30 -24.65 7.14
CA VAL A 122 -1.52 -23.93 6.68
C VAL A 122 -1.89 -22.80 7.64
N ALA A 123 -1.86 -23.04 8.94
CA ALA A 123 -2.21 -22.02 9.93
C ALA A 123 -1.09 -20.98 10.09
N ARG A 124 0.18 -21.42 10.07
CA ARG A 124 1.35 -20.53 10.10
C ARG A 124 1.37 -19.60 8.89
N PHE A 125 0.99 -20.11 7.71
CA PHE A 125 0.84 -19.31 6.50
C PHE A 125 -0.23 -18.22 6.67
N GLU A 126 -1.45 -18.55 7.14
CA GLU A 126 -2.47 -17.53 7.41
C GLU A 126 -2.04 -16.52 8.49
N ALA A 127 -1.30 -16.96 9.52
CA ALA A 127 -0.75 -16.06 10.54
C ALA A 127 0.32 -15.11 9.97
N ALA A 128 1.18 -15.59 9.06
CA ALA A 128 2.16 -14.76 8.37
C ALA A 128 1.47 -13.72 7.45
N LEU A 129 0.40 -14.12 6.75
CA LEU A 129 -0.40 -13.19 5.95
C LEU A 129 -1.07 -12.11 6.81
N TRP A 130 -1.63 -12.49 7.96
CA TRP A 130 -2.17 -11.53 8.92
C TRP A 130 -1.10 -10.54 9.38
N ARG A 131 0.10 -11.02 9.75
CA ARG A 131 1.23 -10.15 10.15
C ARG A 131 1.61 -9.17 9.05
N ASN A 132 1.66 -9.62 7.81
CA ASN A 132 1.99 -8.76 6.67
C ASN A 132 0.92 -7.68 6.46
N ALA A 133 -0.36 -8.05 6.54
CA ALA A 133 -1.48 -7.11 6.43
C ALA A 133 -1.50 -6.08 7.58
N ASP A 134 -1.28 -6.53 8.82
CA ASP A 134 -1.20 -5.66 9.99
C ASP A 134 0.02 -4.72 9.92
N LYS A 135 1.17 -5.22 9.46
CA LYS A 135 2.36 -4.40 9.22
C LYS A 135 2.08 -3.34 8.15
N ALA A 136 1.51 -3.72 7.01
CA ALA A 136 1.15 -2.79 5.93
C ALA A 136 0.25 -1.66 6.44
N PHE A 137 -0.81 -2.00 7.17
CA PHE A 137 -1.70 -1.01 7.80
C PHE A 137 -0.95 -0.07 8.76
N LYS A 138 -0.10 -0.60 9.64
CA LYS A 138 0.66 0.19 10.61
C LYS A 138 1.67 1.11 9.93
N THR A 139 2.37 0.61 8.91
CA THR A 139 3.31 1.40 8.11
C THR A 139 2.59 2.55 7.43
N GLU A 140 1.48 2.29 6.75
CA GLU A 140 0.77 3.33 6.01
C GLU A 140 0.16 4.40 6.92
N THR A 141 -0.46 3.99 8.05
CA THR A 141 -1.00 4.93 9.02
C THR A 141 0.07 5.81 9.68
N GLU A 142 1.27 5.26 9.94
CA GLU A 142 2.42 6.04 10.40
C GLU A 142 2.91 7.01 9.32
N ALA A 143 2.95 6.58 8.05
CA ALA A 143 3.32 7.45 6.93
C ALA A 143 2.39 8.67 6.83
N TYR A 144 1.07 8.46 6.85
CA TYR A 144 0.09 9.55 6.90
C TYR A 144 0.26 10.45 8.13
N THR A 145 0.63 9.88 9.28
CA THR A 145 0.88 10.63 10.51
C THR A 145 2.09 11.55 10.38
N ARG A 146 3.16 11.11 9.72
CA ARG A 146 4.38 11.90 9.46
C ARG A 146 4.21 12.95 8.36
N MET A 147 3.27 12.73 7.45
CA MET A 147 3.01 13.60 6.29
C MET A 147 1.73 14.45 6.42
N GLN A 148 1.33 14.80 7.65
CA GLN A 148 0.10 15.58 7.90
C GLN A 148 0.02 16.87 7.06
N ASP A 149 1.14 17.52 6.81
CA ASP A 149 1.21 18.76 6.06
C ASP A 149 1.18 18.58 4.53
N LEU A 150 1.34 17.36 4.02
CA LEU A 150 1.22 17.01 2.60
C LEU A 150 -0.18 16.51 2.21
N GLN A 151 -1.01 16.16 3.20
CA GLN A 151 -2.34 15.61 2.98
C GLN A 151 -3.27 16.62 2.28
N GLY A 152 -3.85 16.20 1.16
CA GLY A 152 -4.68 17.03 0.28
C GLY A 152 -3.91 17.93 -0.68
N VAL A 153 -2.59 17.83 -0.69
CA VAL A 153 -1.71 18.62 -1.56
C VAL A 153 -0.92 17.71 -2.48
N LEU A 154 -0.15 16.77 -1.91
CA LEU A 154 0.71 15.83 -2.65
C LEU A 154 0.32 14.36 -2.40
N ILE A 155 -0.44 14.10 -1.35
CA ILE A 155 -0.98 12.78 -0.99
C ILE A 155 -2.46 12.94 -0.61
N PRO A 156 -3.30 11.89 -0.71
CA PRO A 156 -4.69 11.97 -0.26
C PRO A 156 -4.81 12.36 1.22
N LYS A 157 -5.93 12.95 1.63
CA LYS A 157 -6.23 13.06 3.07
C LYS A 157 -6.63 11.72 3.64
N LEU A 158 -6.05 11.37 4.79
CA LEU A 158 -6.54 10.31 5.66
C LEU A 158 -7.69 10.85 6.50
N TYR A 159 -8.91 10.43 6.20
CA TYR A 159 -10.10 10.81 6.96
C TYR A 159 -10.20 10.06 8.27
N ALA A 160 -9.94 8.75 8.26
CA ALA A 160 -10.04 7.90 9.45
C ALA A 160 -9.34 6.56 9.25
N THR A 161 -9.00 5.90 10.36
CA THR A 161 -8.82 4.44 10.38
C THR A 161 -10.18 3.77 10.57
N VAL A 162 -10.35 2.60 9.96
CA VAL A 162 -11.57 1.80 10.03
C VAL A 162 -11.27 0.40 10.50
N ARG A 163 -12.26 -0.22 11.13
CA ARG A 163 -12.19 -1.62 11.55
C ARG A 163 -13.46 -2.34 11.17
N VAL A 164 -13.32 -3.48 10.49
CA VAL A 164 -14.43 -4.37 10.16
C VAL A 164 -14.46 -5.50 11.18
N VAL A 165 -15.42 -5.43 12.09
CA VAL A 165 -15.58 -6.44 13.14
C VAL A 165 -16.44 -7.57 12.59
N THR A 166 -15.86 -8.76 12.49
CA THR A 166 -16.53 -9.95 11.91
C THR A 166 -17.24 -10.82 12.95
N ALA A 167 -17.01 -10.58 14.25
CA ALA A 167 -17.62 -11.31 15.35
C ALA A 167 -18.72 -10.49 16.05
N LYS A 168 -19.80 -11.17 16.46
CA LYS A 168 -20.78 -10.59 17.41
C LYS A 168 -20.01 -10.23 18.68
N GLU A 169 -19.99 -8.94 19.01
CA GLU A 169 -19.52 -8.35 20.26
C GLU A 169 -19.67 -9.33 21.42
N ASN A 170 -18.58 -10.00 21.85
CA ASN A 170 -18.39 -10.64 23.15
C ASN A 170 -17.19 -11.58 23.10
N LYS A 171 -15.98 -11.01 23.06
CA LYS A 171 -14.79 -11.42 23.84
C LYS A 171 -13.57 -10.62 23.39
N GLN A 172 -12.71 -10.33 24.35
CA GLN A 172 -11.43 -9.61 24.23
C GLN A 172 -10.36 -10.42 23.46
N GLU A 173 -10.72 -11.52 22.78
CA GLU A 173 -9.79 -12.57 22.34
C GLU A 173 -9.45 -12.60 20.85
N ASP A 174 -9.98 -11.72 19.99
CA ASP A 174 -9.85 -11.92 18.54
C ASP A 174 -9.33 -10.69 17.77
N GLU A 175 -8.29 -9.99 18.27
CA GLU A 175 -7.61 -8.94 17.49
C GLU A 175 -7.08 -9.47 16.13
N TYR A 176 -6.74 -10.76 16.10
CA TYR A 176 -6.29 -11.49 14.91
C TYR A 176 -7.41 -11.76 13.89
N LEU A 177 -8.68 -11.51 14.24
CA LEU A 177 -9.83 -11.59 13.32
C LEU A 177 -10.32 -10.22 12.86
N ASP A 178 -9.84 -9.15 13.46
CA ASP A 178 -10.18 -7.80 13.07
C ASP A 178 -9.49 -7.46 11.74
N ILE A 179 -10.26 -6.84 10.83
CA ILE A 179 -9.73 -6.33 9.57
C ILE A 179 -9.59 -4.83 9.73
N HIS A 180 -8.35 -4.37 9.66
CA HIS A 180 -8.02 -2.95 9.69
C HIS A 180 -8.11 -2.34 8.30
N GLY A 181 -8.31 -1.04 8.28
CA GLY A 181 -8.35 -0.28 7.04
C GLY A 181 -8.19 1.22 7.26
N ILE A 182 -8.12 1.93 6.15
CA ILE A 182 -8.07 3.40 6.13
C ILE A 182 -9.13 3.95 5.17
N LEU A 183 -9.62 5.14 5.49
CA LEU A 183 -10.57 5.90 4.70
C LEU A 183 -9.86 7.14 4.15
N LEU A 184 -9.75 7.25 2.84
CA LEU A 184 -8.97 8.27 2.14
C LEU A 184 -9.82 9.18 1.27
N GLU A 185 -9.30 10.38 1.02
CA GLU A 185 -9.80 11.31 0.01
C GLU A 185 -9.80 10.68 -1.38
N PRO A 186 -10.93 10.74 -2.10
CA PRO A 186 -10.96 10.29 -3.48
C PRO A 186 -10.33 11.36 -4.38
N ILE A 187 -9.25 11.01 -5.08
CA ILE A 187 -8.68 11.87 -6.12
C ILE A 187 -9.45 11.65 -7.42
N ALA A 188 -9.93 12.74 -8.02
CA ALA A 188 -10.69 12.69 -9.25
C ALA A 188 -9.73 12.57 -10.44
N GLY A 189 -9.22 11.36 -10.68
CA GLY A 189 -8.15 11.12 -11.63
C GLY A 189 -8.01 9.66 -12.03
N CYS A 190 -6.94 9.35 -12.73
CA CYS A 190 -6.51 7.98 -13.02
C CYS A 190 -5.05 7.78 -12.60
N SER A 191 -4.63 6.52 -12.46
CA SER A 191 -3.22 6.23 -12.22
C SER A 191 -2.38 6.70 -13.41
N LEU A 192 -1.11 7.03 -13.17
CA LEU A 192 -0.18 7.41 -14.23
C LEU A 192 0.01 6.26 -15.23
N ASN A 193 -0.08 5.01 -14.76
CA ASN A 193 -0.08 3.83 -15.61
C ASN A 193 -1.27 3.81 -16.58
N ASP A 194 -2.46 4.17 -16.11
CA ASP A 194 -3.68 4.21 -16.95
C ASP A 194 -3.75 5.47 -17.82
N LEU A 195 -3.13 6.58 -17.37
CA LEU A 195 -3.14 7.86 -18.08
C LEU A 195 -2.57 7.71 -19.50
N ILE A 196 -1.58 6.84 -19.69
CA ILE A 196 -0.96 6.57 -21.00
C ILE A 196 -2.00 6.06 -22.01
N ALA A 197 -3.00 5.31 -21.55
CA ALA A 197 -4.07 4.76 -22.38
C ALA A 197 -5.35 5.62 -22.36
N ALA A 198 -5.41 6.67 -21.54
CA ALA A 198 -6.60 7.47 -21.37
C ALA A 198 -6.84 8.41 -22.56
N THR A 199 -8.10 8.69 -22.87
CA THR A 199 -8.45 9.67 -23.92
C THR A 199 -8.07 11.11 -23.55
N CYS A 200 -7.86 11.37 -22.25
CA CYS A 200 -7.35 12.63 -21.72
C CYS A 200 -5.82 12.63 -21.55
N ALA A 201 -5.12 11.63 -22.09
CA ALA A 201 -3.66 11.59 -22.05
C ALA A 201 -3.06 12.90 -22.59
N PRO A 202 -2.01 13.43 -21.96
CA PRO A 202 -1.28 14.56 -22.51
C PRO A 202 -0.83 14.30 -23.95
N THR A 203 -0.93 15.33 -24.79
CA THR A 203 -0.63 15.22 -26.23
C THR A 203 0.72 15.82 -26.61
N THR A 204 1.33 16.57 -25.69
CA THR A 204 2.62 17.22 -25.88
C THR A 204 3.68 16.65 -24.94
N LYS A 205 4.95 16.75 -25.35
CA LYS A 205 6.09 16.30 -24.54
C LYS A 205 6.20 17.13 -23.26
N GLU A 206 5.90 18.42 -23.35
CA GLU A 206 5.97 19.39 -22.26
C GLU A 206 4.97 19.07 -21.15
N GLU A 207 3.75 18.65 -21.49
CA GLU A 207 2.74 18.24 -20.51
C GLU A 207 3.15 16.94 -19.80
N TRP A 208 3.60 15.93 -20.55
CA TRP A 208 4.14 14.69 -19.98
C TRP A 208 5.30 14.97 -19.03
N PHE A 209 6.21 15.86 -19.44
CA PHE A 209 7.34 16.25 -18.63
C PHE A 209 6.93 16.99 -17.35
N SER A 210 5.90 17.85 -17.43
CA SER A 210 5.35 18.53 -16.25
C SER A 210 4.75 17.55 -15.25
N ILE A 211 4.03 16.52 -15.71
CA ILE A 211 3.45 15.48 -14.84
C ILE A 211 4.55 14.65 -14.18
N ALA A 212 5.54 14.19 -14.96
CA ALA A 212 6.67 13.44 -14.45
C ALA A 212 7.43 14.22 -13.37
N ARG A 213 7.73 15.50 -13.64
CA ARG A 213 8.38 16.39 -12.67
C ARG A 213 7.52 16.56 -11.41
N SER A 214 6.21 16.78 -11.54
CA SER A 214 5.31 16.90 -10.41
C SER A 214 5.34 15.66 -9.49
N ALA A 215 5.35 14.46 -10.07
CA ALA A 215 5.48 13.22 -9.30
C ALA A 215 6.83 13.12 -8.56
N VAL A 216 7.93 13.46 -9.24
CA VAL A 216 9.28 13.46 -8.65
C VAL A 216 9.40 14.46 -7.50
N ASP A 217 8.94 15.70 -7.71
CA ASP A 217 8.95 16.74 -6.68
C ASP A 217 8.11 16.32 -5.47
N SER A 218 6.99 15.63 -5.70
CA SER A 218 6.13 15.08 -4.64
C SER A 218 6.87 14.01 -3.82
N THR A 219 7.51 13.05 -4.48
CA THR A 219 8.35 12.03 -3.81
C THR A 219 9.51 12.66 -3.05
N HIS A 220 10.12 13.73 -3.57
CA HIS A 220 11.19 14.43 -2.89
C HIS A 220 10.70 15.10 -1.58
N GLU A 221 9.52 15.70 -1.59
CA GLU A 221 8.90 16.22 -0.37
C GLU A 221 8.59 15.12 0.65
N ILE A 222 8.13 13.95 0.20
CA ILE A 222 7.93 12.79 1.07
C ILE A 222 9.26 12.35 1.70
N ASN A 223 10.32 12.27 0.89
CA ASN A 223 11.67 11.88 1.33
C ASN A 223 12.24 12.81 2.40
N LYS A 224 11.97 14.12 2.33
CA LYS A 224 12.38 15.10 3.35
C LYS A 224 11.81 14.81 4.74
N ARG A 225 10.68 14.09 4.82
CA ARG A 225 10.03 13.67 6.08
C ARG A 225 10.54 12.32 6.58
N GLY A 226 11.60 11.80 5.97
CA GLY A 226 12.27 10.58 6.39
C GLY A 226 11.53 9.31 5.97
N ILE A 227 10.70 9.39 4.93
CA ILE A 227 9.99 8.24 4.36
C ILE A 227 10.67 7.87 3.04
N VAL A 228 10.88 6.58 2.79
CA VAL A 228 11.39 6.06 1.53
C VAL A 228 10.36 5.10 0.98
N LEU A 229 9.92 5.31 -0.26
CA LEU A 229 8.94 4.46 -0.93
C LEU A 229 9.67 3.26 -1.54
N ASP A 230 9.30 2.04 -1.15
CA ASP A 230 9.82 0.81 -1.77
C ASP A 230 9.10 0.58 -3.12
N ASP A 231 7.78 0.81 -3.14
CA ASP A 231 6.95 0.69 -4.33
C ASP A 231 6.62 2.06 -4.96
N SER A 232 7.60 2.64 -5.66
CA SER A 232 7.43 3.92 -6.37
C SER A 232 6.90 3.77 -7.80
N THR A 233 6.12 2.73 -8.08
CA THR A 233 5.69 2.42 -9.45
C THR A 233 4.58 3.38 -9.95
N PRO A 234 4.43 3.58 -11.28
CA PRO A 234 3.43 4.50 -11.84
C PRO A 234 1.97 4.19 -11.47
N ARG A 235 1.66 2.99 -10.98
CA ARG A 235 0.31 2.65 -10.50
C ARG A 235 -0.04 3.38 -9.20
N ASN A 236 0.98 3.74 -8.40
CA ASN A 236 0.87 4.42 -7.12
C ASN A 236 0.96 5.95 -7.26
N VAL A 237 0.83 6.47 -8.47
CA VAL A 237 0.75 7.89 -8.76
C VAL A 237 -0.58 8.17 -9.43
N VAL A 238 -1.46 8.94 -8.79
CA VAL A 238 -2.76 9.35 -9.35
C VAL A 238 -2.65 10.78 -9.86
N ILE A 239 -3.03 11.01 -11.12
CA ILE A 239 -3.03 12.34 -11.72
C ILE A 239 -4.43 12.92 -11.64
N ASP A 240 -4.58 14.03 -10.92
CA ASP A 240 -5.86 14.75 -10.86
C ASP A 240 -6.25 15.27 -12.25
N GLN A 241 -7.47 14.96 -12.69
CA GLN A 241 -7.92 15.25 -14.05
C GLN A 241 -8.11 16.75 -14.33
N THR A 242 -8.21 17.59 -13.31
CA THR A 242 -8.50 19.02 -13.46
C THR A 242 -7.24 19.86 -13.40
N THR A 243 -6.36 19.53 -12.46
CA THR A 243 -5.13 20.28 -12.16
C THR A 243 -3.88 19.64 -12.76
N HIS A 244 -3.96 18.37 -13.18
CA HIS A 244 -2.82 17.53 -13.56
C HIS A 244 -1.75 17.42 -12.46
N GLN A 245 -2.11 17.72 -11.21
CA GLN A 245 -1.26 17.51 -10.04
C GLN A 245 -1.12 16.01 -9.80
N ALA A 246 0.11 15.56 -9.57
CA ALA A 246 0.39 14.20 -9.14
C ALA A 246 0.12 14.05 -7.64
N PHE A 247 -0.59 12.98 -7.29
CA PHE A 247 -0.80 12.51 -5.93
C PHE A 247 -0.11 11.15 -5.77
N ILE A 248 0.78 11.04 -4.78
CA ILE A 248 1.37 9.75 -4.42
C ILE A 248 0.39 9.03 -3.49
N VAL A 249 0.12 7.76 -3.78
CA VAL A 249 -0.78 6.89 -3.02
C VAL A 249 -0.06 5.59 -2.65
N ASP A 250 -0.67 4.77 -1.79
CA ASP A 250 -0.14 3.50 -1.29
C ASP A 250 1.23 3.64 -0.58
N PHE A 251 1.18 3.74 0.75
CA PHE A 251 2.37 3.82 1.61
C PHE A 251 2.59 2.56 2.44
N SER A 252 1.93 1.47 2.07
CA SER A 252 1.97 0.20 2.81
C SER A 252 3.37 -0.43 2.85
N GLU A 253 4.14 -0.23 1.78
CA GLU A 253 5.52 -0.69 1.60
C GLU A 253 6.48 0.50 1.59
N CYS A 254 6.45 1.33 2.64
CA CYS A 254 7.47 2.35 2.85
C CYS A 254 8.38 2.01 4.04
N PHE A 255 9.53 2.67 4.07
CA PHE A 255 10.49 2.59 5.16
C PHE A 255 10.66 3.96 5.80
N PHE A 256 10.92 3.96 7.10
CA PHE A 256 11.25 5.18 7.83
C PHE A 256 12.74 5.24 8.11
N ARG A 257 13.40 6.32 7.69
CA ARG A 257 14.86 6.50 7.77
C ARG A 257 15.41 6.34 9.20
N ASP A 258 14.64 6.74 10.19
CA ASP A 258 14.97 6.60 11.63
C ASP A 258 14.87 5.16 12.15
N THR A 259 14.20 4.27 11.41
CA THR A 259 14.05 2.84 11.74
C THR A 259 14.89 1.94 10.84
N MET A 260 15.45 2.48 9.76
CA MET A 260 16.38 1.75 8.90
C MET A 260 17.67 1.45 9.66
N SER A 261 18.14 0.20 9.58
CA SER A 261 19.44 -0.16 10.17
C SER A 261 20.59 0.64 9.53
N ASP A 262 21.67 0.87 10.29
CA ASP A 262 22.89 1.58 9.85
C ASP A 262 23.49 1.04 8.53
N ARG A 263 23.15 -0.20 8.15
CA ARG A 263 23.61 -0.83 6.90
C ARG A 263 23.00 -0.17 5.66
N TRP A 264 21.71 0.18 5.69
CA TRP A 264 21.03 0.87 4.60
C TRP A 264 21.19 2.38 4.66
N ALA A 265 21.34 2.95 5.86
CA ALA A 265 21.65 4.36 6.02
C ALA A 265 22.94 4.75 5.25
N LYS A 266 23.94 3.86 5.22
CA LYS A 266 25.19 4.04 4.45
C LYS A 266 25.03 3.92 2.93
N GLU A 267 24.09 3.09 2.46
CA GLU A 267 23.78 2.97 1.03
C GLU A 267 22.97 4.19 0.55
N ALA A 268 22.03 4.66 1.38
CA ALA A 268 21.25 5.88 1.14
C ALA A 268 22.07 7.19 1.20
N GLU A 269 23.19 7.22 1.94
CA GLU A 269 24.11 8.37 1.99
C GLU A 269 24.90 8.59 0.69
N GLY A 270 25.02 7.57 -0.16
CA GLY A 270 25.72 7.64 -1.45
C GLY A 270 24.81 7.93 -2.65
N TRP A 271 23.49 7.87 -2.45
CA TRP A 271 22.52 7.99 -3.53
C TRP A 271 22.07 9.45 -3.72
N ASN A 272 22.37 10.01 -4.90
CA ASN A 272 21.94 11.35 -5.28
C ASN A 272 20.84 11.27 -6.34
N ALA A 273 19.59 11.26 -5.88
CA ALA A 273 18.41 11.24 -6.72
C ALA A 273 18.40 12.34 -7.79
N GLU A 274 18.98 13.51 -7.53
CA GLU A 274 19.01 14.64 -8.47
C GLU A 274 20.00 14.40 -9.63
N ALA A 275 21.12 13.72 -9.37
CA ALA A 275 22.09 13.35 -10.39
C ALA A 275 21.55 12.24 -11.31
N GLU A 276 21.00 11.18 -10.73
CA GLU A 276 20.34 10.09 -11.47
C GLU A 276 19.13 10.59 -12.28
N TYR A 277 18.35 11.53 -11.71
CA TYR A 277 17.27 12.22 -12.41
C TYR A 277 17.77 13.00 -13.62
N CYS A 278 18.80 13.83 -13.48
CA CYS A 278 19.35 14.60 -14.60
C CYS A 278 19.83 13.65 -15.71
N GLU A 279 20.50 12.56 -15.37
CA GLU A 279 20.98 11.58 -16.35
C GLU A 279 19.84 10.82 -17.04
N GLY A 280 18.82 10.36 -16.31
CA GLY A 280 17.67 9.66 -16.89
C GLY A 280 16.84 10.55 -17.82
N LEU A 281 16.69 11.82 -17.45
CA LEU A 281 15.98 12.81 -18.26
C LEU A 281 16.75 13.21 -19.51
N GLU A 282 18.06 13.39 -19.40
CA GLU A 282 18.93 13.60 -20.55
C GLU A 282 18.85 12.41 -21.51
N ARG A 283 18.85 11.17 -21.01
CA ARG A 283 18.65 9.97 -21.87
C ARG A 283 17.30 9.98 -22.59
N MET A 284 16.19 10.28 -21.91
CA MET A 284 14.87 10.40 -22.55
C MET A 284 14.82 11.49 -23.62
N ILE A 285 15.45 12.64 -23.37
CA ILE A 285 15.51 13.74 -24.34
C ILE A 285 16.34 13.33 -25.57
N THR A 286 17.47 12.65 -25.36
CA THR A 286 18.40 12.29 -26.44
C THR A 286 17.90 11.11 -27.29
N LEU A 287 17.14 10.18 -26.70
CA LEU A 287 16.50 9.06 -27.40
C LEU A 287 15.23 9.49 -28.16
N GLY A 288 14.50 10.49 -27.65
CA GLY A 288 13.31 11.04 -28.29
C GLY A 288 13.57 11.70 -29.66
N ASP A 289 14.81 12.11 -29.95
CA ASP A 289 15.20 12.69 -31.24
C ASP A 289 15.62 11.65 -32.30
N ARG A 290 15.64 10.35 -31.96
CA ARG A 290 16.10 9.27 -32.87
C ARG A 290 15.07 8.19 -33.19
N ALA A 291 13.89 8.20 -32.59
CA ALA A 291 12.86 7.19 -32.91
C ALA A 291 11.85 7.73 -33.95
N PRO A 292 11.74 7.13 -35.15
CA PRO A 292 10.58 7.35 -35.98
C PRO A 292 9.36 6.76 -35.27
N TYR A 293 8.24 7.48 -35.31
CA TYR A 293 6.94 7.05 -34.78
C TYR A 293 6.68 5.56 -35.09
N GLY A 294 6.72 4.73 -34.05
CA GLY A 294 6.33 3.31 -34.12
C GLY A 294 7.48 2.31 -33.99
N ALA A 295 8.05 2.17 -32.79
CA ALA A 295 8.53 0.93 -32.18
C ALA A 295 9.27 1.32 -30.89
N THR A 296 8.95 0.65 -29.78
CA THR A 296 9.40 0.89 -28.39
C THR A 296 8.83 2.17 -27.76
N GLY A 297 7.73 1.99 -27.03
CA GLY A 297 7.05 3.06 -26.31
C GLY A 297 7.78 3.49 -25.03
N PRO A 298 7.29 4.55 -24.35
CA PRO A 298 7.88 5.11 -23.12
C PRO A 298 8.16 4.09 -21.99
N GLN A 299 7.49 2.94 -21.99
CA GLN A 299 7.59 1.90 -20.96
C GLN A 299 9.00 1.36 -20.71
N GLU A 300 9.85 1.19 -21.73
CA GLU A 300 11.21 0.64 -21.54
C GLU A 300 12.14 1.64 -20.85
N VAL A 301 11.99 2.94 -21.12
CA VAL A 301 12.87 3.98 -20.56
C VAL A 301 12.54 4.27 -19.08
N TRP A 302 11.26 4.13 -18.70
CA TRP A 302 10.84 4.18 -17.29
C TRP A 302 11.34 2.96 -16.49
N MET A 303 11.39 1.76 -17.09
CA MET A 303 11.90 0.57 -16.41
C MET A 303 13.42 0.61 -16.22
N GLU A 304 14.19 1.07 -17.22
CA GLU A 304 15.65 1.19 -17.07
C GLU A 304 16.08 2.31 -16.13
N SER A 305 15.29 3.40 -16.02
CA SER A 305 15.58 4.50 -15.08
C SER A 305 15.00 4.24 -13.69
N GLY A 306 13.93 3.44 -13.57
CA GLY A 306 13.26 3.09 -12.31
C GLY A 306 13.97 2.01 -11.50
N CYS A 307 14.76 1.14 -12.14
CA CYS A 307 15.54 0.09 -11.46
C CYS A 307 16.75 0.63 -10.66
N HIS A 308 17.06 1.92 -10.75
CA HIS A 308 18.16 2.56 -10.02
C HIS A 308 17.69 3.70 -9.09
N LEU A 309 16.36 3.82 -8.89
CA LEU A 309 15.76 4.80 -7.98
C LEU A 309 15.38 4.26 -6.59
N SER A 310 15.91 3.08 -6.21
CA SER A 310 15.73 2.44 -4.90
C SER A 310 17.05 2.33 -4.14
#